data_AF-A0A0C2Y550-F1
#
_entry.id   AF-A0A0C2Y550-F1
#
_cell.length_a   1.000
_cell.length_b   1.000
_cell.length_c   1.000
_cell.angle_alpha   90.00
_cell.angle_beta   90.00
_cell.angle_gamma   90.00
#
_symmetry.space_group_name_H-M   'P 1'
#
loop_
_entity.id
_entity.type
_entity.pdbx_description
1 polymer ?
#
loop_
_entity_poly.entity_id
_entity_poly.type
_entity_poly.pdbx_seq_one_letter_code
_entity_poly.pdbx_strand_id
1 'polypeptide(L)'
;MDIQANFGGEYALGWNTLNANVIRPFMEANPQGNDHRLTVNWCYSSPEDDPDRTLGGATFRLLFSRLSEDLAPGRSALSAFERISITVSELFGELDCPVKFTGARRSPAEQSRIDNVKIDLISAVNLNELVLKGSHLYLSERFSNIPFHRLTLLSVSSSNRISVDDTLVLLHSCPLLKNATFGVVDTADACELYSRFRELPAGANFTCKLRQLTITSHVDVSRILTSVRWENIPTITLNILDNAVARQDWGPCLADIPVSTQLTMIGSFPQATMAKILRRVPAAVFRRA
;
A
#
# COMPACT_ATOMS: atom_id res chain seq x y z
N MET A 1 23.03 -9.39 4.78
CA MET A 1 21.65 -9.15 5.25
C MET A 1 21.44 -7.65 5.35
N ASP A 2 20.64 -7.08 4.46
CA ASP A 2 20.46 -5.62 4.39
C ASP A 2 19.00 -5.22 4.62
N ILE A 3 18.52 -5.43 5.86
CA ILE A 3 17.46 -4.55 6.36
C ILE A 3 18.14 -3.24 6.77
N GLN A 4 17.71 -2.17 6.11
CA GLN A 4 18.12 -0.81 6.41
C GLN A 4 16.91 -0.04 6.92
N ALA A 5 17.04 0.62 8.07
CA ALA A 5 16.01 1.49 8.61
C ALA A 5 16.55 2.92 8.75
N ASN A 6 15.79 3.89 8.25
CA ASN A 6 16.03 5.30 8.46
C ASN A 6 14.87 5.85 9.30
N PHE A 7 15.18 6.61 10.34
CA PHE A 7 14.22 7.15 11.28
C PHE A 7 14.04 8.68 11.17
N GLY A 8 14.19 9.22 9.96
CA GLY A 8 14.07 10.66 9.68
C GLY A 8 15.40 11.43 9.72
N GLY A 9 16.53 10.71 9.64
CA GLY A 9 17.89 11.28 9.63
C GLY A 9 18.57 11.21 8.26
N GLU A 10 19.80 11.72 8.16
CA GLU A 10 20.55 11.79 6.89
C GLU A 10 20.93 10.42 6.31
N TYR A 11 21.05 9.38 7.14
CA TYR A 11 21.57 8.07 6.74
C TYR A 11 20.71 6.92 7.28
N ALA A 12 20.55 5.88 6.46
CA ALA A 12 19.91 4.64 6.89
C ALA A 12 20.89 3.79 7.73
N LEU A 13 20.36 3.14 8.78
CA LEU A 13 21.11 2.25 9.66
C LEU A 13 20.90 0.80 9.22
N GLY A 14 21.99 0.07 9.04
CA GLY A 14 21.94 -1.38 8.77
C GLY A 14 21.62 -2.19 10.02
N TRP A 15 21.11 -3.41 9.82
CA TRP A 15 20.65 -4.29 10.91
C TRP A 15 21.64 -4.50 12.05
N ASN A 16 22.93 -4.68 11.75
CA ASN A 16 23.96 -4.87 12.78
C ASN A 16 24.04 -3.69 13.76
N THR A 17 23.73 -2.47 13.30
CA THR A 17 23.63 -1.28 14.14
C THR A 17 22.30 -1.25 14.89
N LEU A 18 21.19 -1.62 14.23
CA LEU A 18 19.85 -1.63 14.83
C LEU A 18 19.72 -2.63 16.00
N ASN A 19 20.35 -3.81 15.89
CA ASN A 19 20.30 -4.87 16.89
C ASN A 19 21.02 -4.49 18.21
N ALA A 20 21.96 -3.55 18.18
CA ALA A 20 22.78 -3.15 19.33
C ALA A 20 22.09 -2.16 20.30
N ASN A 21 20.76 -2.26 20.50
CA ASN A 21 19.95 -1.36 21.34
C ASN A 21 19.90 0.11 20.89
N VAL A 22 20.27 0.46 19.66
CA VAL A 22 20.33 1.86 19.17
C VAL A 22 18.95 2.55 19.11
N ILE A 23 17.85 1.78 19.06
CA ILE A 23 16.49 2.32 19.06
C ILE A 23 16.22 3.18 20.30
N ARG A 24 16.66 2.74 21.49
CA ARG A 24 16.41 3.48 22.73
C ARG A 24 17.23 4.79 22.81
N PRO A 25 18.56 4.80 22.60
CA PRO A 25 19.33 6.05 22.47
C PRO A 25 18.84 6.95 21.34
N PHE A 26 18.36 6.41 20.21
CA PHE A 26 17.76 7.20 19.13
C PHE A 26 16.47 7.92 19.59
N MET A 27 15.60 7.20 20.31
CA MET A 27 14.37 7.76 20.87
C MET A 27 14.63 8.73 22.04
N GLU A 28 15.65 8.44 22.86
CA GLU A 28 16.08 9.27 24.01
C GLU A 28 16.82 10.53 23.57
N ALA A 29 17.63 10.46 22.51
CA ALA A 29 18.35 11.60 21.95
C ALA A 29 17.43 12.65 21.33
N ASN A 30 16.17 12.28 21.05
CA ASN A 30 15.08 13.12 20.58
C ASN A 30 15.59 14.32 19.75
N PRO A 31 16.28 14.07 18.61
CA PRO A 31 16.89 15.17 17.89
C PRO A 31 15.75 16.03 17.39
N GLN A 32 15.83 17.34 17.67
CA GLN A 32 14.92 18.38 17.18
C GLN A 32 14.95 18.53 15.64
N GLY A 33 15.16 17.44 14.90
CA GLY A 33 15.21 17.34 13.44
C GLY A 33 14.69 16.00 12.88
N ASN A 34 14.10 15.12 13.69
CA ASN A 34 13.40 13.94 13.15
C ASN A 34 12.10 14.39 12.47
N ASP A 35 11.97 14.14 11.17
CA ASP A 35 10.77 14.48 10.39
C ASP A 35 9.56 13.54 10.65
N HIS A 36 9.59 12.81 11.77
CA HIS A 36 8.58 11.82 12.18
C HIS A 36 8.33 10.72 11.15
N ARG A 37 9.37 10.30 10.42
CA ARG A 37 9.28 9.25 9.40
C ARG A 37 10.12 8.02 9.74
N LEU A 38 9.54 6.85 9.47
CA LEU A 38 10.26 5.58 9.42
C LEU A 38 10.31 5.11 7.97
N THR A 39 11.50 4.88 7.44
CA THR A 39 11.70 4.21 6.15
C THR A 39 12.43 2.90 6.38
N VAL A 40 11.83 1.79 5.98
CA VAL A 40 12.44 0.46 6.03
C VAL A 40 12.64 -0.03 4.61
N ASN A 41 13.89 -0.25 4.24
CA ASN A 41 14.24 -0.92 3.00
C ASN A 41 14.66 -2.35 3.34
N TRP A 42 13.87 -3.30 2.88
CA TRP A 42 14.19 -4.70 2.98
C TRP A 42 14.71 -5.17 1.62
N CYS A 43 16.03 -5.20 1.51
CA CYS A 43 16.74 -5.73 0.36
C CYS A 43 17.08 -7.20 0.60
N TYR A 44 16.96 -7.99 -0.47
CA TYR A 44 17.19 -9.42 -0.46
C TYR A 44 18.68 -9.73 -0.27
N SER A 45 19.05 -10.52 0.73
CA SER A 45 20.39 -11.13 0.83
C SER A 45 20.51 -12.20 -0.26
N SER A 46 21.69 -12.45 -0.84
CA SER A 46 21.90 -13.53 -1.82
C SER A 46 21.23 -14.84 -1.36
N PRO A 47 20.65 -15.68 -2.25
CA PRO A 47 20.14 -17.00 -1.86
C PRO A 47 21.20 -17.89 -1.17
N GLU A 48 22.47 -17.55 -1.35
CA GLU A 48 23.61 -18.21 -0.69
C GLU A 48 23.76 -17.81 0.79
N ASP A 49 23.32 -16.60 1.18
CA ASP A 49 23.46 -16.06 2.54
C ASP A 49 22.26 -16.37 3.45
N ASP A 50 21.07 -16.57 2.86
CA ASP A 50 19.83 -16.89 3.57
C ASP A 50 18.97 -17.84 2.71
N PRO A 51 19.40 -19.12 2.55
CA PRO A 51 18.78 -20.07 1.64
C PRO A 51 17.33 -20.40 1.98
N ASP A 52 17.01 -20.43 3.27
CA ASP A 52 15.65 -20.63 3.78
C ASP A 52 14.88 -19.32 3.96
N ARG A 53 15.56 -18.18 3.75
CA ARG A 53 14.98 -16.83 3.69
C ARG A 53 14.34 -16.35 5.01
N THR A 54 14.56 -17.12 6.08
CA THR A 54 13.96 -16.94 7.42
C THR A 54 14.59 -15.82 8.23
N LEU A 55 15.86 -15.51 7.97
CA LEU A 55 16.61 -14.51 8.71
C LEU A 55 16.02 -13.13 8.42
N GLY A 56 15.73 -12.81 7.16
CA GLY A 56 15.08 -11.55 6.75
C GLY A 56 13.77 -11.26 7.51
N GLY A 57 12.83 -12.20 7.48
CA GLY A 57 11.54 -12.04 8.16
C GLY A 57 11.65 -11.98 9.67
N ALA A 58 12.57 -12.75 10.27
CA ALA A 58 12.83 -12.70 11.71
C ALA A 58 13.37 -11.33 12.13
N THR A 59 14.31 -10.78 11.35
CA THR A 59 14.91 -9.47 11.57
C THR A 59 13.89 -8.35 11.42
N PHE A 60 13.05 -8.40 10.38
CA PHE A 60 11.96 -7.44 10.19
C PHE A 60 10.98 -7.45 11.36
N ARG A 61 10.59 -8.65 11.84
CA ARG A 61 9.72 -8.79 13.01
C ARG A 61 10.39 -8.25 14.28
N LEU A 62 11.68 -8.53 14.48
CA LEU A 62 12.39 -8.05 15.66
C LEU A 62 12.48 -6.53 15.68
N LEU A 63 12.69 -5.88 14.53
CA LEU A 63 12.65 -4.42 14.42
C LEU A 63 11.32 -3.86 14.94
N PHE A 64 10.19 -4.34 14.43
CA PHE A 64 8.87 -3.84 14.87
C PHE A 64 8.53 -4.24 16.30
N SER A 65 8.98 -5.40 16.77
CA SER A 65 8.85 -5.77 18.19
C SER A 65 9.55 -4.74 19.08
N ARG A 66 10.78 -4.34 18.73
CA ARG A 66 11.52 -3.31 19.47
C ARG A 66 10.88 -1.93 19.39
N LEU A 67 10.33 -1.56 18.23
CA LEU A 67 9.64 -0.28 18.07
C LEU A 67 8.33 -0.22 18.87
N SER A 68 7.68 -1.37 19.06
CA SER A 68 6.46 -1.49 19.85
C SER A 68 6.71 -1.63 21.35
N GLU A 69 7.95 -1.83 21.80
CA GLU A 69 8.28 -1.83 23.24
C GLU A 69 7.93 -0.46 23.86
N ASP A 70 7.31 -0.51 25.04
CA ASP A 70 6.96 0.70 25.80
C ASP A 70 8.23 1.40 26.29
N LEU A 71 8.41 2.65 25.87
CA LEU A 71 9.45 3.56 26.39
C LEU A 71 8.98 4.26 27.67
N ALA A 72 7.67 4.46 27.79
CA ALA A 72 6.97 4.98 28.96
C ALA A 72 5.52 4.47 28.92
N PRO A 73 4.72 4.57 30.01
CA PRO A 73 3.33 4.14 30.00
C PRO A 73 2.53 4.75 28.84
N GLY A 74 2.09 3.90 27.90
CA GLY A 74 1.32 4.32 26.72
C GLY A 74 2.13 4.97 25.59
N ARG A 75 3.47 4.91 25.62
CA ARG A 75 4.34 5.50 24.60
C ARG A 75 5.37 4.49 24.11
N SER A 76 5.15 3.95 22.92
CA SER A 76 6.13 3.14 22.18
C SER A 76 6.96 4.01 21.23
N ALA A 77 8.09 3.51 20.73
CA ALA A 77 8.84 4.19 19.68
C ALA A 77 8.02 4.36 18.40
N LEU A 78 7.20 3.35 18.07
CA LEU A 78 6.34 3.33 16.90
C LEU A 78 5.32 4.48 16.89
N SER A 79 4.88 4.92 18.08
CA SER A 79 3.98 6.07 18.22
C SER A 79 4.58 7.40 17.77
N ALA A 80 5.90 7.52 17.62
CA ALA A 80 6.54 8.77 17.21
C ALA A 80 6.49 9.03 15.71
N PHE A 81 6.12 8.04 14.89
CA PHE A 81 6.10 8.15 13.45
C PHE A 81 4.72 8.55 12.93
N GLU A 82 4.71 9.62 12.13
CA GLU A 82 3.57 10.02 11.32
C GLU A 82 3.55 9.26 9.99
N ARG A 83 4.72 8.99 9.42
CA ARG A 83 4.85 8.23 8.18
C ARG A 83 5.65 6.96 8.37
N ILE A 84 5.14 5.85 7.84
CA ILE A 84 5.89 4.61 7.67
C ILE A 84 5.97 4.29 6.17
N SER A 85 7.20 4.17 5.67
CA SER A 85 7.51 3.75 4.30
C SER A 85 8.26 2.44 4.33
N ILE A 86 7.79 1.42 3.60
CA ILE A 86 8.39 0.10 3.58
C ILE A 86 8.56 -0.31 2.13
N THR A 87 9.81 -0.59 1.76
CA THR A 87 10.16 -1.13 0.46
C THR A 87 10.58 -2.58 0.64
N VAL A 88 9.85 -3.50 -0.01
CA VAL A 88 10.16 -4.93 -0.05
C VAL A 88 10.46 -5.26 -1.51
N SER A 89 11.66 -5.79 -1.78
CA SER A 89 12.06 -6.17 -3.13
C SER A 89 11.04 -7.13 -3.76
N GLU A 90 10.69 -6.89 -5.03
CA GLU A 90 9.53 -7.47 -5.76
C GLU A 90 9.53 -9.00 -5.96
N LEU A 91 10.51 -9.73 -5.42
CA LEU A 91 10.60 -11.19 -5.53
C LEU A 91 9.72 -11.93 -4.50
N PHE A 92 8.55 -11.37 -4.19
CA PHE A 92 7.61 -11.98 -3.25
C PHE A 92 6.91 -13.23 -3.81
N GLY A 93 7.19 -13.63 -5.05
CA GLY A 93 6.61 -14.82 -5.66
C GLY A 93 6.74 -16.10 -4.80
N GLU A 94 7.70 -16.20 -3.87
CA GLU A 94 7.94 -17.46 -3.16
C GLU A 94 8.38 -17.34 -1.70
N LEU A 95 8.34 -16.16 -1.05
CA LEU A 95 9.20 -15.94 0.12
C LEU A 95 8.59 -15.41 1.40
N ASP A 96 8.83 -16.21 2.46
CA ASP A 96 8.61 -15.93 3.87
C ASP A 96 7.17 -15.96 4.37
N CYS A 97 6.20 -16.29 3.49
CA CYS A 97 5.00 -16.96 3.97
C CYS A 97 5.41 -18.42 4.22
N PRO A 98 5.35 -18.94 5.47
CA PRO A 98 5.71 -20.33 5.75
C PRO A 98 4.83 -21.35 4.98
N VAL A 99 3.80 -20.84 4.32
CA VAL A 99 2.69 -21.57 3.75
C VAL A 99 2.68 -21.36 2.24
N LYS A 100 2.93 -22.45 1.49
CA LYS A 100 2.54 -22.55 0.09
C LYS A 100 1.01 -22.50 0.02
N PHE A 101 0.48 -21.52 -0.68
CA PHE A 101 -0.96 -21.36 -0.87
C PHE A 101 -1.48 -22.47 -1.77
N THR A 102 -2.35 -23.32 -1.26
CA THR A 102 -2.90 -24.44 -2.04
C THR A 102 -4.33 -24.20 -2.54
N GLY A 103 -4.91 -23.01 -2.35
CA GLY A 103 -6.27 -22.71 -2.81
C GLY A 103 -6.77 -21.30 -2.47
N ALA A 104 -8.05 -21.02 -2.81
CA ALA A 104 -8.68 -19.70 -2.65
C ALA A 104 -8.93 -19.25 -1.21
N ARG A 105 -8.84 -20.17 -0.23
CA ARG A 105 -9.02 -19.88 1.20
C ARG A 105 -7.88 -20.46 2.01
N ARG A 106 -7.55 -19.77 3.11
CA ARG A 106 -6.58 -20.27 4.09
C ARG A 106 -7.22 -21.38 4.92
N SER A 107 -6.54 -22.50 5.06
CA SER A 107 -6.84 -23.46 6.12
C SER A 107 -6.53 -22.83 7.49
N PRO A 108 -7.15 -23.30 8.58
CA PRO A 108 -6.85 -22.80 9.92
C PRO A 108 -5.35 -22.88 10.29
N ALA A 109 -4.65 -23.92 9.84
CA ALA A 109 -3.22 -24.09 10.08
C ALA A 109 -2.38 -23.06 9.32
N GLU A 110 -2.79 -22.73 8.09
CA GLU A 110 -2.15 -21.69 7.30
C GLU A 110 -2.36 -20.32 7.96
N GLN A 111 -3.59 -20.03 8.36
CA GLN A 111 -3.95 -18.78 9.01
C GLN A 111 -3.16 -18.58 10.32
N SER A 112 -3.06 -19.63 11.15
CA SER A 112 -2.28 -19.57 12.39
C SER A 112 -0.79 -19.27 12.13
N ARG A 113 -0.19 -19.84 11.08
CA ARG A 113 1.22 -19.55 10.73
C ARG A 113 1.43 -18.11 10.28
N ILE A 114 0.49 -17.55 9.52
CA ILE A 114 0.51 -16.13 9.13
C ILE A 114 0.39 -15.25 10.38
N ASP A 115 -0.59 -15.52 11.23
CA ASP A 115 -0.89 -14.69 12.39
C ASP A 115 0.29 -14.68 13.39
N ASN A 116 1.02 -15.79 13.52
CA ASN A 116 2.23 -15.87 14.35
C ASN A 116 3.40 -14.99 13.88
N VAL A 117 3.36 -14.49 12.64
CA VAL A 117 4.43 -13.68 12.07
C VAL A 117 3.97 -12.27 11.69
N LYS A 118 2.72 -11.91 12.01
CA LYS A 118 2.20 -10.57 11.80
C LYS A 118 2.89 -9.53 12.66
N ILE A 119 2.96 -8.34 12.11
CA ILE A 119 3.43 -7.14 12.77
C ILE A 119 2.22 -6.31 13.14
N ASP A 120 2.07 -6.11 14.44
CA ASP A 120 1.01 -5.31 15.01
C ASP A 120 1.39 -3.82 14.99
N LEU A 121 0.58 -3.00 14.31
CA LEU A 121 0.73 -1.55 14.25
C LEU A 121 -0.21 -0.81 15.22
N ILE A 122 -0.83 -1.49 16.18
CA ILE A 122 -1.75 -0.87 17.15
C ILE A 122 -1.12 0.30 17.93
N SER A 123 0.18 0.25 18.22
CA SER A 123 0.91 1.28 18.95
C SER A 123 1.36 2.46 18.06
N ALA A 124 1.18 2.38 16.74
CA ALA A 124 1.48 3.43 15.76
C ALA A 124 0.42 4.55 15.80
N VAL A 125 0.14 5.08 16.98
CA VAL A 125 -0.94 6.01 17.25
C VAL A 125 -0.71 7.42 16.69
N ASN A 126 0.30 7.68 15.87
CA ASN A 126 0.39 8.94 15.11
C ASN A 126 0.47 8.71 13.60
N LEU A 127 0.43 7.45 13.16
CA LEU A 127 0.52 7.09 11.75
C LEU A 127 -0.63 7.70 10.95
N ASN A 128 -0.28 8.60 10.04
CA ASN A 128 -1.18 9.27 9.12
C ASN A 128 -0.82 8.98 7.65
N GLU A 129 0.38 8.43 7.38
CA GLU A 129 0.84 8.10 6.03
C GLU A 129 1.48 6.70 6.00
N LEU A 130 0.94 5.79 5.19
CA LEU A 130 1.50 4.46 4.98
C LEU A 130 1.87 4.27 3.50
N VAL A 131 3.15 4.00 3.27
CA VAL A 131 3.69 3.74 1.92
C VAL A 131 4.32 2.36 1.89
N LEU A 132 3.76 1.49 1.06
CA LEU A 132 4.26 0.15 0.80
C LEU A 132 4.64 0.06 -0.68
N LYS A 133 5.93 -0.19 -0.90
CA LYS A 133 6.52 -0.52 -2.20
C LYS A 133 6.87 -1.99 -2.19
N GLY A 134 5.99 -2.83 -2.71
CA GLY A 134 6.11 -4.28 -2.60
C GLY A 134 4.74 -4.94 -2.63
N SER A 135 4.71 -6.27 -2.59
CA SER A 135 3.47 -7.05 -2.77
C SER A 135 2.32 -6.58 -1.87
N HIS A 136 1.12 -6.41 -2.42
CA HIS A 136 -0.10 -6.16 -1.61
C HIS A 136 -0.40 -7.31 -0.61
N LEU A 137 0.16 -8.51 -0.86
CA LEU A 137 0.12 -9.63 0.08
C LEU A 137 0.82 -9.30 1.38
N TYR A 138 1.90 -8.55 1.27
CA TYR A 138 2.65 -8.06 2.40
C TYR A 138 1.79 -7.13 3.27
N LEU A 139 1.02 -6.23 2.65
CA LEU A 139 0.08 -5.38 3.40
C LEU A 139 -0.95 -6.22 4.15
N SER A 140 -1.62 -7.16 3.46
CA SER A 140 -2.78 -7.88 3.99
C SER A 140 -2.42 -8.99 4.99
N GLU A 141 -1.27 -9.64 4.82
CA GLU A 141 -0.88 -10.79 5.62
C GLU A 141 0.24 -10.48 6.63
N ARG A 142 1.10 -9.48 6.39
CA ARG A 142 2.19 -9.16 7.31
C ARG A 142 1.82 -8.15 8.38
N PHE A 143 0.78 -7.34 8.19
CA PHE A 143 0.39 -6.32 9.16
C PHE A 143 -1.00 -6.60 9.76
N SER A 144 -1.16 -6.24 11.02
CA SER A 144 -2.44 -6.20 11.73
C SER A 144 -2.64 -4.86 12.43
N ASN A 145 -3.90 -4.54 12.72
CA ASN A 145 -4.32 -3.33 13.45
C ASN A 145 -3.73 -2.03 12.87
N ILE A 146 -3.62 -1.97 11.53
CA ILE A 146 -3.25 -0.74 10.84
C ILE A 146 -4.30 0.33 11.20
N PRO A 147 -3.90 1.54 11.65
CA PRO A 147 -4.83 2.60 12.03
C PRO A 147 -5.45 3.29 10.79
N PHE A 148 -6.14 2.52 9.95
CA PHE A 148 -6.75 2.97 8.69
C PHE A 148 -7.63 4.22 8.87
N HIS A 149 -8.35 4.31 10.00
CA HIS A 149 -9.20 5.44 10.35
C HIS A 149 -8.50 6.81 10.38
N ARG A 150 -7.16 6.83 10.45
CA ARG A 150 -6.32 8.03 10.54
C ARG A 150 -5.55 8.34 9.27
N LEU A 151 -5.44 7.37 8.37
CA LEU A 151 -4.59 7.52 7.21
C LEU A 151 -5.14 8.60 6.28
N THR A 152 -4.27 9.56 5.97
CA THR A 152 -4.46 10.60 4.95
C THR A 152 -3.74 10.25 3.66
N LEU A 153 -2.75 9.35 3.72
CA LEU A 153 -2.06 8.76 2.57
C LEU A 153 -1.94 7.24 2.71
N LEU A 154 -2.32 6.52 1.66
CA LEU A 154 -2.11 5.09 1.52
C LEU A 154 -1.53 4.81 0.12
N SER A 155 -0.32 4.28 0.07
CA SER A 155 0.31 3.83 -1.17
C SER A 155 0.63 2.36 -1.07
N VAL A 156 0.12 1.56 -2.00
CA VAL A 156 0.42 0.14 -2.18
C VAL A 156 0.88 -0.04 -3.62
N SER A 157 2.08 0.44 -3.90
CA SER A 157 2.67 0.39 -5.24
C SER A 157 3.46 -0.91 -5.37
N SER A 158 2.83 -1.89 -5.98
CA SER A 158 3.28 -3.28 -6.11
C SER A 158 3.30 -3.69 -7.58
N SER A 159 4.26 -4.54 -7.98
CA SER A 159 4.18 -5.30 -9.24
C SER A 159 3.16 -6.46 -9.14
N ASN A 160 2.95 -7.02 -7.95
CA ASN A 160 1.91 -8.02 -7.71
C ASN A 160 0.50 -7.39 -7.73
N ARG A 161 -0.47 -8.19 -8.18
CA ARG A 161 -1.84 -7.76 -8.49
C ARG A 161 -2.75 -7.69 -7.26
N ILE A 162 -3.44 -6.57 -7.05
CA ILE A 162 -4.49 -6.40 -6.03
C ILE A 162 -5.87 -6.44 -6.68
N SER A 163 -6.87 -7.06 -6.02
CA SER A 163 -8.21 -7.12 -6.58
C SER A 163 -8.91 -5.75 -6.52
N VAL A 164 -9.89 -5.54 -7.41
CA VAL A 164 -10.78 -4.36 -7.35
C VAL A 164 -11.48 -4.28 -5.98
N ASP A 165 -11.96 -5.40 -5.45
CA ASP A 165 -12.67 -5.46 -4.17
C ASP A 165 -11.77 -5.12 -2.98
N ASP A 166 -10.55 -5.64 -2.96
CA ASP A 166 -9.57 -5.33 -1.90
C ASP A 166 -9.21 -3.84 -1.93
N THR A 167 -9.07 -3.27 -3.13
CA THR A 167 -8.84 -1.83 -3.30
C THR A 167 -10.00 -1.00 -2.73
N LEU A 168 -11.25 -1.41 -2.98
CA LEU A 168 -12.43 -0.76 -2.42
C LEU A 168 -12.48 -0.89 -0.89
N VAL A 169 -12.16 -2.05 -0.32
CA VAL A 169 -12.13 -2.22 1.14
C VAL A 169 -11.08 -1.32 1.78
N LEU A 170 -9.89 -1.19 1.20
CA LEU A 170 -8.85 -0.29 1.69
C LEU A 170 -9.30 1.17 1.66
N LEU A 171 -9.92 1.61 0.56
CA LEU A 171 -10.47 2.97 0.42
C LEU A 171 -11.59 3.23 1.44
N HIS A 172 -12.49 2.27 1.64
CA HIS A 172 -13.59 2.35 2.60
C HIS A 172 -13.08 2.40 4.05
N SER A 173 -12.00 1.69 4.35
CA SER A 173 -11.41 1.63 5.69
C SER A 173 -10.71 2.94 6.10
N CYS A 174 -10.41 3.81 5.13
CA CYS A 174 -9.66 5.06 5.34
C CYS A 174 -10.53 6.31 5.12
N PRO A 175 -11.38 6.72 6.09
CA PRO A 175 -12.31 7.83 5.95
C PRO A 175 -11.64 9.21 5.77
N LEU A 176 -10.39 9.37 6.22
CA LEU A 176 -9.63 10.62 6.11
C LEU A 176 -8.67 10.64 4.92
N LEU A 177 -8.70 9.61 4.07
CA LEU A 177 -7.77 9.45 2.97
C LEU A 177 -7.92 10.58 1.95
N LYS A 178 -6.79 11.21 1.62
CA LYS A 178 -6.68 12.26 0.60
C LYS A 178 -5.88 11.78 -0.60
N ASN A 179 -4.84 10.98 -0.34
CA ASN A 179 -3.92 10.51 -1.36
C ASN A 179 -3.89 8.98 -1.38
N ALA A 180 -4.23 8.38 -2.51
CA ALA A 180 -4.19 6.94 -2.69
C ALA A 180 -3.32 6.56 -3.90
N THR A 181 -2.53 5.51 -3.76
CA THR A 181 -1.83 4.87 -4.87
C THR A 181 -2.00 3.36 -4.76
N PHE A 182 -2.48 2.74 -5.83
CA PHE A 182 -2.57 1.29 -5.95
C PHE A 182 -1.76 0.85 -7.17
N GLY A 183 -0.99 -0.22 -6.99
CA GLY A 183 -0.22 -0.88 -8.04
C GLY A 183 -1.12 -1.54 -9.07
N VAL A 184 -0.75 -2.73 -9.55
CA VAL A 184 -1.52 -3.42 -10.59
C VAL A 184 -2.86 -3.92 -10.04
N VAL A 185 -3.97 -3.26 -10.39
CA VAL A 185 -5.34 -3.71 -10.05
C VAL A 185 -5.84 -4.68 -11.11
N ASP A 186 -6.38 -5.83 -10.68
CA ASP A 186 -6.84 -6.92 -11.55
C ASP A 186 -8.13 -7.60 -11.03
N THR A 187 -8.63 -8.61 -11.75
CA THR A 187 -9.71 -9.47 -11.27
C THR A 187 -9.25 -10.31 -10.08
N ALA A 188 -10.18 -10.77 -9.23
CA ALA A 188 -9.84 -11.64 -8.11
C ALA A 188 -9.10 -12.90 -8.58
N ASP A 189 -9.55 -13.54 -9.66
CA ASP A 189 -8.93 -14.77 -10.19
C ASP A 189 -7.51 -14.56 -10.73
N ALA A 190 -7.18 -13.33 -11.15
CA ALA A 190 -5.86 -12.97 -11.62
C ALA A 190 -4.89 -12.58 -10.49
N CYS A 191 -5.41 -12.34 -9.27
CA CYS A 191 -4.61 -11.99 -8.10
C CYS A 191 -4.04 -13.25 -7.44
N GLU A 192 -2.77 -13.19 -7.02
CA GLU A 192 -2.05 -14.32 -6.44
C GLU A 192 -2.83 -15.00 -5.30
N LEU A 193 -3.59 -14.24 -4.50
CA LEU A 193 -4.38 -14.76 -3.38
C LEU A 193 -5.88 -14.50 -3.45
N TYR A 194 -6.42 -14.22 -4.64
CA TYR A 194 -7.80 -13.75 -4.77
C TYR A 194 -8.05 -12.49 -3.91
N SER A 195 -9.31 -12.19 -3.57
CA SER A 195 -9.63 -11.12 -2.64
C SER A 195 -9.37 -11.56 -1.19
N ARG A 196 -8.60 -10.76 -0.44
CA ARG A 196 -8.26 -11.02 0.97
C ARG A 196 -9.20 -10.35 1.96
N PHE A 197 -9.81 -9.26 1.55
CA PHE A 197 -10.75 -8.55 2.39
C PHE A 197 -12.18 -9.05 2.15
N ARG A 198 -13.00 -8.96 3.19
CA ARG A 198 -14.42 -9.27 3.05
C ARG A 198 -15.05 -8.22 2.15
N GLU A 199 -15.71 -8.67 1.10
CA GLU A 199 -16.39 -7.78 0.15
C GLU A 199 -17.36 -6.86 0.89
N LEU A 200 -17.37 -5.59 0.46
CA LEU A 200 -18.28 -4.59 0.98
C LEU A 200 -19.72 -4.89 0.53
N PRO A 201 -20.73 -4.63 1.37
CA PRO A 201 -22.12 -4.72 0.93
C PRO A 201 -22.37 -3.73 -0.22
N ALA A 202 -23.30 -4.09 -1.11
CA ALA A 202 -23.76 -3.17 -2.16
C ALA A 202 -24.27 -1.86 -1.53
N GLY A 203 -23.72 -0.73 -1.96
CA GLY A 203 -24.05 0.60 -1.41
C GLY A 203 -23.23 1.04 -0.18
N ALA A 204 -22.10 0.38 0.11
CA ALA A 204 -21.15 0.87 1.11
C ALA A 204 -20.79 2.35 0.84
N ASN A 205 -20.87 3.18 1.87
CA ASN A 205 -20.69 4.63 1.76
C ASN A 205 -19.23 5.01 2.02
N PHE A 206 -18.57 5.55 1.00
CA PHE A 206 -17.22 6.06 1.13
C PHE A 206 -17.25 7.51 1.61
N THR A 207 -16.51 7.77 2.68
CA THR A 207 -16.43 9.09 3.32
C THR A 207 -15.15 9.84 2.96
N CYS A 208 -14.15 9.14 2.42
CA CYS A 208 -12.91 9.74 1.97
C CYS A 208 -13.16 10.75 0.84
N LYS A 209 -12.37 11.83 0.86
CA LYS A 209 -12.38 12.88 -0.17
C LYS A 209 -10.99 12.93 -0.78
N LEU A 210 -10.82 12.23 -1.90
CA LEU A 210 -9.53 12.11 -2.53
C LEU A 210 -9.17 13.40 -3.26
N ARG A 211 -7.94 13.86 -2.98
CA ARG A 211 -7.23 14.88 -3.74
C ARG A 211 -6.35 14.24 -4.80
N GLN A 212 -5.77 13.08 -4.53
CA GLN A 212 -4.91 12.38 -5.47
C GLN A 212 -5.22 10.88 -5.51
N LEU A 213 -5.35 10.35 -6.72
CA LEU A 213 -5.46 8.91 -6.98
C LEU A 213 -4.49 8.50 -8.08
N THR A 214 -3.72 7.45 -7.85
CA THR A 214 -2.93 6.78 -8.89
C THR A 214 -3.26 5.30 -8.90
N ILE A 215 -3.67 4.76 -10.04
CA ILE A 215 -3.98 3.35 -10.22
C ILE A 215 -3.28 2.84 -11.48
N THR A 216 -2.64 1.69 -11.38
CA THR A 216 -2.28 0.87 -12.54
C THR A 216 -3.27 -0.27 -12.67
N SER A 217 -3.74 -0.65 -13.86
CA SER A 217 -4.76 -1.70 -13.97
C SER A 217 -4.76 -2.45 -15.29
N HIS A 218 -5.07 -3.75 -15.20
CA HIS A 218 -5.44 -4.60 -16.33
C HIS A 218 -6.96 -4.69 -16.56
N VAL A 219 -7.77 -4.15 -15.66
CA VAL A 219 -9.23 -4.33 -15.63
C VAL A 219 -9.97 -3.01 -15.54
N ASP A 220 -11.29 -3.07 -15.68
CA ASP A 220 -12.14 -1.90 -15.45
C ASP A 220 -12.13 -1.49 -13.97
N VAL A 221 -11.74 -0.23 -13.71
CA VAL A 221 -11.68 0.38 -12.38
C VAL A 221 -12.81 1.39 -12.15
N SER A 222 -13.82 1.40 -13.02
CA SER A 222 -14.97 2.30 -12.93
C SER A 222 -15.65 2.27 -11.57
N ARG A 223 -15.80 1.09 -10.96
CA ARG A 223 -16.37 0.93 -9.61
C ARG A 223 -15.57 1.67 -8.55
N ILE A 224 -14.24 1.75 -8.67
CA ILE A 224 -13.39 2.52 -7.75
C ILE A 224 -13.64 4.02 -7.93
N LEU A 225 -13.63 4.50 -9.17
CA LEU A 225 -13.80 5.92 -9.49
C LEU A 225 -15.15 6.49 -9.08
N THR A 226 -16.22 5.70 -9.22
CA THR A 226 -17.59 6.11 -8.84
C THR A 226 -17.89 5.92 -7.36
N SER A 227 -17.12 5.10 -6.64
CA SER A 227 -17.35 4.87 -5.21
C SER A 227 -16.79 5.99 -4.34
N VAL A 228 -15.68 6.62 -4.73
CA VAL A 228 -14.98 7.63 -3.92
C VAL A 228 -15.55 9.03 -4.13
N ARG A 229 -15.37 9.92 -3.15
CA ARG A 229 -15.65 11.35 -3.30
C ARG A 229 -14.37 12.10 -3.65
N TRP A 230 -14.52 13.20 -4.35
CA TRP A 230 -13.40 14.00 -4.85
C TRP A 230 -13.34 15.38 -4.17
N GLU A 231 -12.13 15.88 -3.93
CA GLU A 231 -11.92 17.30 -3.63
C GLU A 231 -12.13 18.16 -4.88
N ASN A 232 -12.11 19.50 -4.75
CA ASN A 232 -12.48 20.42 -5.82
C ASN A 232 -11.62 20.32 -7.09
N ILE A 233 -10.34 20.00 -6.96
CA ILE A 233 -9.38 19.92 -8.08
C ILE A 233 -8.51 18.67 -7.87
N PRO A 234 -9.05 17.46 -8.09
CA PRO A 234 -8.32 16.25 -7.83
C PRO A 234 -7.32 15.99 -8.97
N THR A 235 -6.27 15.25 -8.64
CA THR A 235 -5.30 14.71 -9.61
C THR A 235 -5.50 13.20 -9.71
N ILE A 236 -5.83 12.72 -10.90
CA ILE A 236 -6.09 11.30 -11.14
C ILE A 236 -5.12 10.80 -12.21
N THR A 237 -4.37 9.77 -11.90
CA THR A 237 -3.50 9.07 -12.85
C THR A 237 -3.97 7.63 -13.01
N LEU A 238 -4.36 7.27 -14.24
CA LEU A 238 -4.78 5.92 -14.60
C LEU A 238 -3.79 5.34 -15.59
N ASN A 239 -3.08 4.29 -15.20
CA ASN A 239 -2.20 3.52 -16.08
C ASN A 239 -2.91 2.23 -16.49
N ILE A 240 -3.43 2.20 -17.71
CA ILE A 240 -4.23 1.10 -18.25
C ILE A 240 -3.34 0.24 -19.14
N LEU A 241 -3.07 -0.97 -18.65
CA LEU A 241 -2.17 -1.93 -19.27
C LEU A 241 -2.87 -2.79 -20.34
N ASP A 242 -4.19 -2.91 -20.27
CA ASP A 242 -4.99 -3.72 -21.20
C ASP A 242 -5.66 -2.86 -22.30
N ASN A 243 -5.46 -3.24 -23.56
CA ASN A 243 -5.97 -2.51 -24.72
C ASN A 243 -7.50 -2.58 -24.87
N ALA A 244 -8.14 -3.66 -24.43
CA ALA A 244 -9.59 -3.79 -24.44
C ALA A 244 -10.21 -2.88 -23.37
N VAL A 245 -9.61 -2.81 -22.18
CA VAL A 245 -10.02 -1.85 -21.14
C VAL A 245 -9.82 -0.41 -21.61
N ALA A 246 -8.71 -0.11 -22.28
CA ALA A 246 -8.48 1.23 -22.84
C ALA A 246 -9.55 1.64 -23.89
N ARG A 247 -10.24 0.68 -24.52
CA ARG A 247 -11.29 0.90 -25.53
C ARG A 247 -12.70 1.07 -24.93
N GLN A 248 -12.89 0.78 -23.66
CA GLN A 248 -14.21 0.82 -23.04
C GLN A 248 -14.82 2.25 -23.02
N ASP A 249 -16.10 2.34 -22.67
CA ASP A 249 -16.73 3.64 -22.45
C ASP A 249 -16.44 4.17 -21.05
N TRP A 250 -15.51 5.12 -20.95
CA TRP A 250 -15.16 5.81 -19.71
C TRP A 250 -16.15 6.92 -19.33
N GLY A 251 -17.12 7.24 -20.19
CA GLY A 251 -18.06 8.34 -19.97
C GLY A 251 -18.82 8.23 -18.63
N PRO A 252 -19.45 7.09 -18.31
CA PRO A 252 -20.19 6.92 -17.06
C PRO A 252 -19.33 7.04 -15.80
N CYS A 253 -18.11 6.49 -15.79
CA CYS A 253 -17.27 6.50 -14.59
C CYS A 253 -16.60 7.84 -14.31
N LEU A 254 -16.44 8.68 -15.34
CA LEU A 254 -15.93 10.05 -15.20
C LEU A 254 -17.04 11.08 -14.93
N ALA A 255 -18.31 10.67 -14.91
CA ALA A 255 -19.44 11.61 -14.79
C ALA A 255 -19.47 12.36 -13.45
N ASP A 256 -19.08 11.68 -12.37
CA ASP A 256 -19.09 12.23 -11.00
C ASP A 256 -17.75 12.87 -10.60
N ILE A 257 -16.79 12.91 -11.53
CA ILE A 257 -15.48 13.51 -11.33
C ILE A 257 -15.56 15.01 -11.66
N PRO A 258 -15.03 15.92 -10.83
CA PRO A 258 -15.05 17.35 -11.10
C PRO A 258 -14.44 17.68 -12.47
N VAL A 259 -15.06 18.58 -13.24
CA VAL A 259 -14.57 18.99 -14.58
C VAL A 259 -13.17 19.61 -14.51
N SER A 260 -12.82 20.21 -13.38
CA SER A 260 -11.51 20.79 -13.04
C SER A 260 -10.41 19.74 -12.79
N THR A 261 -10.71 18.45 -12.86
CA THR A 261 -9.77 17.36 -12.58
C THR A 261 -8.56 17.38 -13.50
N GLN A 262 -7.38 17.19 -12.92
CA GLN A 262 -6.15 16.92 -13.64
C GLN A 262 -6.06 15.41 -13.89
N LEU A 263 -6.62 14.96 -15.02
CA LEU A 263 -6.65 13.55 -15.40
C LEU A 263 -5.46 13.21 -16.30
N THR A 264 -4.63 12.25 -15.92
CA THR A 264 -3.60 11.64 -16.77
C THR A 264 -3.98 10.20 -17.05
N MET A 265 -4.14 9.84 -18.33
CA MET A 265 -4.40 8.47 -18.76
C MET A 265 -3.23 7.94 -19.58
N ILE A 266 -2.61 6.87 -19.09
CA ILE A 266 -1.45 6.21 -19.69
C ILE A 266 -1.93 4.87 -20.25
N GLY A 267 -1.68 4.61 -21.54
CA GLY A 267 -2.14 3.39 -22.20
C GLY A 267 -2.44 3.58 -23.70
N SER A 268 -2.89 2.52 -24.36
CA SER A 268 -3.18 2.52 -25.79
C SER A 268 -4.63 2.92 -26.12
N PHE A 269 -5.00 4.16 -25.78
CA PHE A 269 -6.35 4.67 -26.02
C PHE A 269 -6.60 4.98 -27.51
N PRO A 270 -7.71 4.50 -28.11
CA PRO A 270 -8.11 4.94 -29.45
C PRO A 270 -8.51 6.42 -29.45
N GLN A 271 -8.32 7.10 -30.59
CA GLN A 271 -8.72 8.51 -30.75
C GLN A 271 -10.20 8.77 -30.43
N ALA A 272 -11.09 7.85 -30.81
CA ALA A 272 -12.52 7.97 -30.51
C ALA A 272 -12.80 7.95 -28.99
N THR A 273 -12.08 7.12 -28.24
CA THR A 273 -12.19 7.04 -26.78
C THR A 273 -11.62 8.30 -26.12
N MET A 274 -10.44 8.76 -26.57
CA MET A 274 -9.83 10.01 -26.10
C MET A 274 -10.78 11.20 -26.30
N ALA A 275 -11.41 11.31 -27.47
CA ALA A 275 -12.36 12.38 -27.78
C ALA A 275 -13.59 12.37 -26.86
N LYS A 276 -14.10 11.20 -26.47
CA LYS A 276 -15.21 11.08 -25.51
C LYS A 276 -14.79 11.54 -24.10
N ILE A 277 -13.59 11.15 -23.67
CA ILE A 277 -13.05 11.54 -22.36
C ILE A 277 -12.82 13.06 -22.30
N LEU A 278 -12.24 13.66 -23.34
CA LEU A 278 -11.98 15.11 -23.41
C LEU A 278 -13.27 15.95 -23.39
N ARG A 279 -14.41 15.41 -23.84
CA ARG A 279 -15.71 16.08 -23.69
C ARG A 279 -16.19 16.13 -22.24
N ARG A 280 -15.70 15.24 -21.37
CA ARG A 280 -16.05 15.18 -19.94
C ARG A 280 -15.00 15.87 -19.07
N VAL A 281 -13.73 15.62 -19.35
CA VAL A 281 -12.59 16.19 -18.63
C VAL A 281 -11.67 16.86 -19.67
N PRO A 282 -11.89 18.14 -20.00
CA PRO A 282 -11.14 18.83 -21.05
C PRO A 282 -9.63 18.92 -20.81
N ALA A 283 -9.22 18.92 -19.54
CA ALA A 283 -7.82 18.95 -19.12
C ALA A 283 -7.13 17.57 -19.12
N ALA A 284 -7.79 16.53 -19.64
CA ALA A 284 -7.21 15.19 -19.67
C ALA A 284 -5.97 15.12 -20.57
N VAL A 285 -4.90 14.53 -20.06
CA VAL A 285 -3.64 14.29 -20.76
C VAL A 285 -3.49 12.80 -21.04
N PHE A 286 -3.18 12.45 -22.29
CA PHE A 286 -2.92 11.07 -22.68
C PHE A 286 -1.43 10.82 -22.90
N ARG A 287 -0.93 9.70 -22.40
CA ARG A 287 0.44 9.23 -22.63
C ARG A 287 0.40 7.78 -23.10
N ARG A 288 1.42 7.37 -23.85
CA ARG A 288 1.60 5.96 -24.19
C ARG A 288 2.23 5.24 -23.00
N ALA A 289 1.80 4.00 -22.77
CA ALA A 289 2.46 3.07 -21.85
C ALA A 289 3.78 2.57 -22.45
#